data_AF-A0A9X6YLE5-F1
#
_entry.id   AF-A0A9X6YLE5-F1
#
_cell.length_a   1.000
_cell.length_b   1.000
_cell.length_c   1.000
_cell.angle_alpha   90.00
_cell.angle_beta   90.00
_cell.angle_gamma   90.00
#
_symmetry.space_group_name_H-M   'P 1'
#
loop_
_entity.id
_entity.type
_entity.pdbx_description
1 polymer ?
#
loop_
_entity_poly.entity_id
_entity_poly.type
_entity_poly.pdbx_seq_one_letter_code
_entity_poly.pdbx_strand_id
1 'polypeptide(L)'
;MERITLHTNISQKIFLIAPPAISSVIGLTIFLIPNLSSYSSFVLAFWFICWIVLSQTIWLWLWNYPILHPASELRQIDLVKLSPHLTVKQYMDSKRKLLYILLLPLQCTISIVFILSILILKGSIFEMIVGIIGSWILFFVSSILSTYWLQLCSRFDYENIFMIRLDTYESKILQYFFAIPKRILNGALFVVFFIGVFLNKDLGEILIYDIFLILVILFGFSLYFSRKKTKKQKNMVNRI
;
A
#
# COMPACT_ATOMS: atom_id res chain seq x y z
N MET A 1 -8.80 11.48 13.90
CA MET A 1 -9.07 10.49 14.96
C MET A 1 -10.34 10.75 15.75
N GLU A 2 -10.60 11.95 16.29
CA GLU A 2 -11.81 12.24 17.10
C GLU A 2 -13.13 11.78 16.47
N ARG A 3 -13.35 12.04 15.16
CA ARG A 3 -14.57 11.58 14.47
C ARG A 3 -14.69 10.05 14.38
N ILE A 4 -13.59 9.32 14.22
CA ILE A 4 -13.65 7.84 14.12
C ILE A 4 -13.84 7.24 15.52
N THR A 5 -13.18 7.79 16.54
CA THR A 5 -13.34 7.35 17.94
C THR A 5 -14.70 7.72 18.53
N LEU A 6 -15.31 8.83 18.10
CA LEU A 6 -16.65 9.23 18.53
C LEU A 6 -17.75 8.35 17.90
N HIS A 7 -17.54 7.86 16.69
CA HIS A 7 -18.56 7.11 15.94
C HIS A 7 -18.35 5.60 15.93
N THR A 8 -17.14 5.11 16.22
CA THR A 8 -16.85 3.69 16.38
C THR A 8 -16.32 3.50 17.79
N ASN A 9 -17.12 2.90 18.69
CA ASN A 9 -16.75 2.57 20.09
C ASN A 9 -15.61 1.52 20.18
N ILE A 10 -14.69 1.50 19.22
CA ILE A 10 -13.61 0.53 19.09
C ILE A 10 -12.36 1.12 19.72
N SER A 11 -11.72 0.37 20.62
CA SER A 11 -10.46 0.77 21.25
C SER A 11 -9.35 1.00 20.21
N GLN A 12 -8.52 2.03 20.40
CA GLN A 12 -7.39 2.34 19.51
C GLN A 12 -6.42 1.16 19.33
N LYS A 13 -6.27 0.31 20.35
CA LYS A 13 -5.42 -0.91 20.26
C LYS A 13 -5.99 -1.90 19.25
N ILE A 14 -7.31 -2.05 19.20
CA ILE A 14 -8.00 -2.91 18.25
C ILE A 14 -7.89 -2.33 16.84
N PHE A 15 -7.95 -1.01 16.71
CA PHE A 15 -7.82 -0.33 15.41
C PHE A 15 -6.44 -0.52 14.74
N LEU A 16 -5.39 -0.67 15.54
CA LEU A 16 -4.03 -0.96 15.08
C LEU A 16 -3.88 -2.41 14.60
N ILE A 17 -4.54 -3.35 15.26
CA ILE A 17 -4.46 -4.79 14.96
C ILE A 17 -5.42 -5.15 13.81
N ALA A 18 -6.63 -4.61 13.86
CA ALA A 18 -7.71 -4.88 12.93
C ALA A 18 -8.39 -3.58 12.48
N PRO A 19 -7.81 -2.88 11.49
CA PRO A 19 -8.43 -1.70 10.91
C PRO A 19 -9.78 -2.07 10.26
N PRO A 20 -10.74 -1.13 10.19
CA PRO A 20 -12.08 -1.38 9.64
C PRO A 20 -12.07 -2.00 8.24
N ALA A 21 -11.03 -1.73 7.45
CA ALA A 21 -10.85 -2.32 6.13
C ALA A 21 -10.81 -3.86 6.14
N ILE A 22 -10.42 -4.52 7.23
CA ILE A 22 -10.50 -5.98 7.37
C ILE A 22 -11.93 -6.51 7.18
N SER A 23 -12.94 -5.75 7.58
CA SER A 23 -14.35 -6.15 7.39
C SER A 23 -14.68 -6.44 5.92
N SER A 24 -14.07 -5.69 4.99
CA SER A 24 -14.24 -5.92 3.55
C SER A 24 -13.55 -7.19 3.07
N VAL A 25 -12.41 -7.58 3.67
CA VAL A 25 -11.76 -8.88 3.42
C VAL A 25 -12.69 -9.99 3.85
N ILE A 26 -13.16 -9.95 5.10
CA ILE A 26 -13.99 -11.00 5.68
C ILE A 26 -15.31 -11.12 4.91
N GLY A 27 -16.02 -10.00 4.70
CA GLY A 27 -17.31 -9.99 4.02
C GLY A 27 -17.24 -10.49 2.59
N LEU A 28 -16.22 -10.08 1.83
CA LEU A 28 -16.05 -10.58 0.46
C LEU A 28 -15.57 -12.02 0.43
N THR A 29 -14.70 -12.47 1.34
CA THR A 29 -14.33 -13.89 1.39
C THR A 29 -15.55 -14.77 1.65
N ILE A 30 -16.44 -14.40 2.57
CA ILE A 30 -17.68 -15.14 2.86
C ILE A 30 -18.60 -15.16 1.63
N PHE A 31 -18.71 -14.04 0.89
CA PHE A 31 -19.54 -13.97 -0.31
C PHE A 31 -18.95 -14.71 -1.52
N LEU A 32 -17.63 -14.72 -1.65
CA LEU A 32 -16.91 -15.27 -2.80
C LEU A 32 -16.65 -16.76 -2.67
N ILE A 33 -16.34 -17.29 -1.48
CA ILE A 33 -16.12 -18.72 -1.23
C ILE A 33 -17.25 -19.61 -1.79
N PRO A 34 -18.55 -19.33 -1.59
CA PRO A 34 -19.62 -20.18 -2.11
C PRO A 34 -19.92 -19.98 -3.61
N ASN A 35 -19.51 -18.86 -4.21
CA ASN A 35 -19.92 -18.48 -5.57
C ASN A 35 -18.81 -18.63 -6.63
N LEU A 36 -17.55 -18.82 -6.21
CA LEU A 36 -16.43 -18.95 -7.12
C LEU A 36 -16.33 -20.37 -7.68
N SER A 37 -16.15 -20.42 -9.00
CA SER A 37 -16.14 -21.67 -9.76
C SER A 37 -14.74 -22.24 -10.01
N SER A 38 -13.67 -21.49 -9.69
CA SER A 38 -12.28 -21.94 -9.80
C SER A 38 -11.41 -21.31 -8.69
N TYR A 39 -10.35 -22.04 -8.28
CA TYR A 39 -9.36 -21.58 -7.30
C TYR A 39 -8.58 -20.38 -7.79
N SER A 40 -8.24 -20.43 -9.07
CA SER A 40 -7.54 -19.38 -9.75
C SER A 40 -8.28 -18.03 -9.65
N SER A 41 -9.59 -18.03 -9.93
CA SER A 41 -10.42 -16.84 -9.77
C SER A 41 -10.49 -16.33 -8.33
N PHE A 42 -10.43 -17.23 -7.33
CA PHE A 42 -10.34 -16.85 -5.93
C PHE A 42 -9.06 -16.08 -5.61
N VAL A 43 -7.91 -16.54 -6.09
CA VAL A 43 -6.61 -15.88 -5.85
C VAL A 43 -6.60 -14.48 -6.44
N LEU A 44 -7.11 -14.30 -7.66
CA LEU A 44 -7.23 -12.99 -8.31
C LEU A 44 -8.13 -12.03 -7.53
N ALA A 45 -9.30 -12.52 -7.09
CA ALA A 45 -10.21 -11.75 -6.24
C ALA A 45 -9.55 -11.34 -4.92
N PHE A 46 -8.83 -12.27 -4.30
CA PHE A 46 -8.15 -12.02 -3.06
C PHE A 46 -7.05 -10.97 -3.20
N TRP A 47 -6.26 -10.99 -4.28
CA TRP A 47 -5.26 -9.96 -4.56
C TRP A 47 -5.87 -8.57 -4.74
N PHE A 48 -6.99 -8.46 -5.47
CA PHE A 48 -7.69 -7.19 -5.63
C PHE A 48 -8.15 -6.64 -4.27
N ILE A 49 -8.77 -7.49 -3.44
CA ILE A 49 -9.24 -7.11 -2.10
C ILE A 49 -8.07 -6.71 -1.21
N CYS A 50 -7.01 -7.53 -1.18
CA CYS A 50 -5.79 -7.27 -0.44
C CYS A 50 -5.21 -5.89 -0.80
N TRP A 51 -5.13 -5.58 -2.08
CA TRP A 51 -4.67 -4.27 -2.56
C TRP A 51 -5.53 -3.10 -2.05
N ILE A 52 -6.85 -3.22 -2.12
CA ILE A 52 -7.77 -2.18 -1.62
C ILE A 52 -7.62 -1.98 -0.12
N VAL A 53 -7.60 -3.06 0.65
CA VAL A 53 -7.53 -3.05 2.12
C VAL A 53 -6.21 -2.45 2.60
N LEU A 54 -5.10 -2.87 1.99
CA LEU A 54 -3.79 -2.29 2.27
C LEU A 54 -3.75 -0.80 1.91
N SER A 55 -4.21 -0.44 0.70
CA SER A 55 -4.21 0.96 0.25
C SER A 55 -5.06 1.86 1.14
N GLN A 56 -6.25 1.42 1.56
CA GLN A 56 -7.14 2.17 2.44
C GLN A 56 -6.55 2.31 3.85
N THR A 57 -6.01 1.22 4.41
CA THR A 57 -5.39 1.22 5.74
C THR A 57 -4.19 2.14 5.79
N ILE A 58 -3.29 2.03 4.80
CA ILE A 58 -2.12 2.89 4.68
C ILE A 58 -2.54 4.35 4.63
N TRP A 59 -3.52 4.69 3.79
CA TRP A 59 -4.00 6.05 3.67
C TRP A 59 -4.54 6.55 5.01
N LEU A 60 -5.41 5.77 5.64
CA LEU A 60 -6.00 6.12 6.92
C LEU A 60 -4.92 6.38 7.97
N TRP A 61 -3.89 5.55 8.05
CA TRP A 61 -2.80 5.72 9.02
C TRP A 61 -1.89 6.90 8.71
N LEU A 62 -1.57 7.14 7.45
CA LEU A 62 -0.78 8.30 7.03
C LEU A 62 -1.46 9.62 7.38
N TRP A 63 -2.78 9.68 7.31
CA TRP A 63 -3.55 10.90 7.65
C TRP A 63 -3.89 11.03 9.13
N ASN A 64 -4.01 9.91 9.87
CA ASN A 64 -4.44 9.94 11.27
C ASN A 64 -3.31 9.92 12.28
N TYR A 65 -2.12 9.41 11.94
CA TYR A 65 -0.97 9.40 12.85
C TYR A 65 0.01 10.52 12.50
N PRO A 66 0.16 11.54 13.36
CA PRO A 66 1.10 12.63 13.14
C PRO A 66 2.54 12.15 12.92
N ILE A 67 2.95 11.09 13.63
CA ILE A 67 4.29 10.47 13.49
C ILE A 67 4.50 9.93 12.07
N LEU A 68 3.45 9.52 11.35
CA LEU A 68 3.53 9.06 9.97
C LEU A 68 3.35 10.21 8.95
N HIS A 69 2.61 11.26 9.31
CA HIS A 69 2.38 12.42 8.45
C HIS A 69 3.62 13.34 8.41
N PRO A 70 4.27 13.57 7.26
CA PRO A 70 5.59 14.19 7.23
C PRO A 70 5.59 15.68 6.87
N ALA A 71 4.43 16.28 6.63
CA ALA A 71 4.35 17.61 6.00
C ALA A 71 5.13 18.71 6.75
N SER A 72 5.07 18.75 8.09
CA SER A 72 5.80 19.74 8.89
C SER A 72 7.27 19.37 9.13
N GLU A 73 7.58 18.09 9.23
CA GLU A 73 8.91 17.55 9.60
C GLU A 73 9.88 17.50 8.40
N LEU A 74 9.40 17.14 7.20
CA LEU A 74 10.21 17.22 5.97
C LEU A 74 10.71 18.63 5.70
N ARG A 75 9.86 19.61 6.02
CA ARG A 75 10.17 21.02 5.92
C ARG A 75 11.27 21.44 6.89
N GLN A 76 11.24 20.95 8.13
CA GLN A 76 12.34 21.19 9.06
C GLN A 76 13.64 20.57 8.55
N ILE A 77 13.64 19.36 7.99
CA ILE A 77 14.86 18.75 7.45
C ILE A 77 15.43 19.54 6.26
N ASP A 78 14.59 19.97 5.32
CA ASP A 78 15.02 20.74 4.13
C ASP A 78 15.48 22.17 4.50
N LEU A 79 14.83 22.82 5.47
CA LEU A 79 15.19 24.17 5.93
C LEU A 79 16.39 24.19 6.86
N VAL A 80 16.53 23.15 7.69
CA VAL A 80 17.53 23.15 8.74
C VAL A 80 18.91 22.93 8.12
N LYS A 81 19.16 22.03 7.17
CA LYS A 81 20.54 21.66 6.72
C LYS A 81 21.57 21.43 7.87
N LEU A 82 21.19 21.55 9.15
CA LEU A 82 22.05 21.65 10.33
C LEU A 82 22.27 20.30 11.00
N SER A 83 21.64 19.22 10.52
CA SER A 83 22.09 17.87 10.85
C SER A 83 22.87 17.31 9.66
N PRO A 84 24.22 17.35 9.68
CA PRO A 84 25.05 16.68 8.68
C PRO A 84 24.82 15.16 8.60
N HIS A 85 23.96 14.60 9.47
CA HIS A 85 23.70 13.17 9.59
C HIS A 85 22.28 12.72 9.19
N LEU A 86 21.31 13.63 9.04
CA LEU A 86 19.90 13.30 8.77
C LEU A 86 19.44 13.86 7.42
N THR A 87 19.34 12.97 6.43
CA THR A 87 18.83 13.28 5.10
C THR A 87 17.33 12.99 5.00
N VAL A 88 16.61 13.75 4.14
CA VAL A 88 15.21 13.48 3.76
C VAL A 88 14.97 12.01 3.44
N LYS A 89 15.97 11.36 2.83
CA LYS A 89 15.90 9.94 2.51
C LYS A 89 15.85 9.04 3.74
N GLN A 90 16.79 9.20 4.67
CA GLN A 90 16.83 8.40 5.90
C GLN A 90 15.54 8.57 6.69
N TYR A 91 15.01 9.80 6.73
CA TYR A 91 13.72 10.09 7.36
C TYR A 91 12.56 9.35 6.68
N MET A 92 12.45 9.41 5.34
CA MET A 92 11.40 8.69 4.60
C MET A 92 11.54 7.16 4.71
N ASP A 93 12.77 6.64 4.74
CA ASP A 93 13.05 5.22 4.93
C ASP A 93 12.64 4.77 6.36
N SER A 94 12.89 5.61 7.38
CA SER A 94 12.43 5.34 8.75
C SER A 94 10.91 5.36 8.86
N LYS A 95 10.22 6.31 8.21
CA LYS A 95 8.74 6.32 8.16
C LYS A 95 8.19 5.10 7.43
N ARG A 96 8.84 4.66 6.36
CA ARG A 96 8.46 3.42 5.67
C ARG A 96 8.65 2.19 6.55
N LYS A 97 9.74 2.10 7.30
CA LYS A 97 9.96 1.01 8.28
C LYS A 97 8.89 1.00 9.36
N LEU A 98 8.54 2.17 9.91
CA LEU A 98 7.47 2.30 10.89
C LEU A 98 6.13 1.84 10.30
N LEU A 99 5.83 2.24 9.07
CA LEU A 99 4.63 1.82 8.35
C LEU A 99 4.61 0.29 8.12
N TYR A 100 5.75 -0.34 7.83
CA TYR A 100 5.83 -1.81 7.77
C TYR A 100 5.54 -2.47 9.11
N ILE A 101 6.10 -1.97 10.20
CA ILE A 101 5.86 -2.52 11.56
C ILE A 101 4.38 -2.45 11.91
N LEU A 102 3.74 -1.30 11.61
CA LEU A 102 2.33 -1.11 11.88
C LEU A 102 1.45 -2.00 11.02
N LEU A 103 1.78 -2.22 9.73
CA LEU A 103 0.95 -3.00 8.80
C LEU A 103 1.17 -4.50 8.91
N LEU A 104 2.26 -4.94 9.53
CA LEU A 104 2.61 -6.36 9.64
C LEU A 104 1.49 -7.20 10.31
N PRO A 105 0.86 -6.76 11.42
CA PRO A 105 -0.30 -7.45 12.00
C PRO A 105 -1.44 -7.63 11.00
N LEU A 106 -1.74 -6.60 10.19
CA LEU A 106 -2.76 -6.66 9.14
C LEU A 106 -2.38 -7.68 8.05
N GLN A 107 -1.13 -7.69 7.61
CA GLN A 107 -0.68 -8.65 6.60
C GLN A 107 -0.76 -10.10 7.12
N CYS A 108 -0.45 -10.31 8.40
CA CYS A 108 -0.62 -11.61 9.05
C CYS A 108 -2.09 -12.05 9.08
N THR A 109 -3.02 -11.17 9.45
CA THR A 109 -4.45 -11.53 9.45
C THR A 109 -4.98 -11.84 8.05
N ILE A 110 -4.59 -11.05 7.04
CA ILE A 110 -4.91 -11.32 5.63
C ILE A 110 -4.36 -12.68 5.21
N SER A 111 -3.13 -13.01 5.56
CA SER A 111 -2.50 -14.29 5.21
C SER A 111 -3.22 -15.47 5.88
N ILE A 112 -3.63 -15.33 7.15
CA ILE A 112 -4.40 -16.36 7.86
C ILE A 112 -5.76 -16.57 7.19
N VAL A 113 -6.49 -15.49 6.89
CA VAL A 113 -7.78 -15.56 6.20
C VAL A 113 -7.65 -16.23 4.83
N PHE A 114 -6.57 -15.93 4.10
CA PHE A 114 -6.28 -16.57 2.81
C PHE A 114 -6.10 -18.08 2.94
N ILE A 115 -5.25 -18.51 3.88
CA ILE A 115 -4.98 -19.93 4.12
C ILE A 115 -6.26 -20.67 4.52
N LEU A 116 -7.04 -20.12 5.45
CA LEU A 116 -8.32 -20.70 5.87
C LEU A 116 -9.30 -20.84 4.68
N SER A 117 -9.37 -19.82 3.83
CA SER A 117 -10.26 -19.83 2.66
C SER A 117 -9.86 -20.89 1.63
N ILE A 118 -8.55 -21.08 1.39
CA ILE A 118 -8.05 -22.13 0.47
C ILE A 118 -8.30 -23.54 1.03
N LEU A 119 -8.14 -23.73 2.35
CA LEU A 119 -8.40 -25.01 2.98
C LEU A 119 -9.87 -25.44 2.83
N ILE A 120 -10.81 -24.48 2.94
CA ILE A 120 -12.23 -24.72 2.72
C ILE A 120 -12.51 -25.09 1.26
N LEU A 121 -11.89 -24.38 0.32
CA LEU A 121 -12.10 -24.61 -1.10
C LEU A 121 -11.45 -25.93 -1.56
N LYS A 122 -10.39 -26.45 -0.89
CA LYS A 122 -9.52 -27.58 -1.30
C LYS A 122 -8.59 -27.26 -2.49
N GLY A 123 -7.97 -26.08 -2.48
CA GLY A 123 -7.13 -25.60 -3.59
C GLY A 123 -5.79 -26.30 -3.78
N SER A 124 -5.17 -26.06 -4.95
CA SER A 124 -3.84 -26.59 -5.25
C SER A 124 -2.75 -25.91 -4.42
N ILE A 125 -1.71 -26.67 -4.07
CA ILE A 125 -0.58 -26.17 -3.28
C ILE A 125 0.19 -25.07 -4.04
N PHE A 126 0.28 -25.18 -5.36
CA PHE A 126 0.98 -24.20 -6.20
C PHE A 126 0.29 -22.84 -6.22
N GLU A 127 -1.04 -22.81 -6.44
CA GLU A 127 -1.81 -21.56 -6.41
C GLU A 127 -1.80 -20.93 -5.02
N MET A 128 -1.76 -21.72 -3.96
CA MET A 128 -1.61 -21.22 -2.58
C MET A 128 -0.29 -20.48 -2.39
N ILE A 129 0.83 -21.07 -2.83
CA ILE A 129 2.15 -20.43 -2.73
C ILE A 129 2.19 -19.14 -3.55
N VAL A 130 1.72 -19.18 -4.80
CA VAL A 130 1.64 -18.02 -5.68
C VAL A 130 0.79 -16.92 -5.04
N GLY A 131 -0.38 -17.27 -4.51
CA GLY A 131 -1.30 -16.35 -3.84
C GLY A 131 -0.69 -15.66 -2.61
N ILE A 132 -0.02 -16.43 -1.74
CA ILE A 132 0.68 -15.88 -0.56
C ILE A 132 1.78 -14.93 -1.02
N ILE A 133 2.68 -15.36 -1.91
CA ILE A 133 3.78 -14.52 -2.39
C ILE A 133 3.25 -13.24 -3.04
N GLY A 134 2.22 -13.35 -3.87
CA GLY A 134 1.57 -12.20 -4.51
C GLY A 134 0.99 -11.21 -3.50
N SER A 135 0.36 -11.70 -2.42
CA SER A 135 -0.16 -10.84 -1.35
C SER A 135 0.95 -10.07 -0.62
N TRP A 136 2.10 -10.70 -0.39
CA TRP A 136 3.26 -10.07 0.23
C TRP A 136 3.92 -9.05 -0.70
N ILE A 137 3.97 -9.34 -2.01
CA ILE A 137 4.45 -8.38 -3.00
C ILE A 137 3.56 -7.13 -3.00
N LEU A 138 2.23 -7.29 -3.01
CA LEU A 138 1.28 -6.19 -2.95
C LEU A 138 1.46 -5.34 -1.68
N PHE A 139 1.71 -5.97 -0.53
CA PHE A 139 2.06 -5.30 0.72
C PHE A 139 3.28 -4.37 0.57
N PHE A 140 4.37 -4.87 -0.01
CA PHE A 140 5.58 -4.07 -0.19
C PHE A 140 5.36 -2.94 -1.21
N VAL A 141 4.77 -3.25 -2.36
CA VAL A 141 4.51 -2.28 -3.43
C VAL A 141 3.60 -1.15 -2.92
N SER A 142 2.51 -1.49 -2.23
CA SER A 142 1.55 -0.51 -1.71
C SER A 142 2.20 0.44 -0.69
N SER A 143 3.05 -0.10 0.20
CA SER A 143 3.79 0.68 1.19
C SER A 143 4.83 1.60 0.56
N ILE A 144 5.59 1.10 -0.42
CA ILE A 144 6.61 1.89 -1.14
C ILE A 144 5.92 3.02 -1.92
N LEU A 145 4.89 2.70 -2.69
CA LEU A 145 4.18 3.67 -3.52
C LEU A 145 3.50 4.75 -2.66
N SER A 146 2.88 4.36 -1.53
CA SER A 146 2.23 5.31 -0.63
C SER A 146 3.22 6.22 0.11
N THR A 147 4.41 5.73 0.46
CA THR A 147 5.45 6.61 1.03
C THR A 147 6.09 7.54 0.00
N TYR A 148 6.27 7.10 -1.25
CA TYR A 148 6.69 7.99 -2.33
C TYR A 148 5.65 9.07 -2.63
N TRP A 149 4.39 8.66 -2.63
CA TRP A 149 3.26 9.57 -2.79
C TRP A 149 3.27 10.68 -1.75
N LEU A 150 3.38 10.28 -0.49
CA LEU A 150 3.46 11.17 0.66
C LEU A 150 4.62 12.18 0.53
N GLN A 151 5.80 11.73 0.08
CA GLN A 151 6.96 12.58 -0.16
C GLN A 151 6.71 13.64 -1.25
N LEU A 152 5.96 13.27 -2.29
CA LEU A 152 5.64 14.18 -3.38
C LEU A 152 4.59 15.21 -2.94
N CYS A 153 3.49 14.77 -2.32
CA CYS A 153 2.44 15.67 -1.86
C CYS A 153 2.94 16.67 -0.81
N SER A 154 3.79 16.24 0.12
CA SER A 154 4.33 17.12 1.16
C SER A 154 5.24 18.23 0.61
N ARG A 155 5.77 18.09 -0.61
CA ARG A 155 6.63 19.11 -1.24
C ARG A 155 5.85 20.26 -1.88
N PHE A 156 4.59 20.03 -2.25
CA PHE A 156 3.75 21.04 -2.89
C PHE A 156 3.01 21.95 -1.90
N ASP A 157 3.13 21.70 -0.60
CA ASP A 157 2.25 22.35 0.36
C ASP A 157 2.71 23.77 0.77
N TYR A 158 3.98 24.22 0.59
CA TYR A 158 4.42 25.54 1.11
C TYR A 158 5.62 26.21 0.42
N GLU A 159 5.49 27.49 0.06
CA GLU A 159 6.63 28.37 -0.29
C GLU A 159 7.35 28.94 0.96
N ASN A 160 6.74 28.93 2.16
CA ASN A 160 7.27 29.64 3.32
C ASN A 160 7.08 28.92 4.69
N ILE A 161 8.17 28.81 5.49
CA ILE A 161 8.27 29.30 6.89
C ILE A 161 7.01 29.29 7.79
N PHE A 162 6.11 30.20 7.51
CA PHE A 162 5.02 30.53 8.42
C PHE A 162 3.66 30.45 7.72
N MET A 163 3.64 30.00 6.46
CA MET A 163 2.38 29.82 5.76
C MET A 163 1.62 28.62 6.32
N ILE A 164 0.35 28.88 6.65
CA ILE A 164 -0.72 27.90 6.83
C ILE A 164 -1.09 27.37 5.44
N ARG A 165 -1.59 26.12 5.33
CA ARG A 165 -1.84 25.44 4.04
C ARG A 165 -2.68 26.33 3.14
N LEU A 166 -2.07 26.88 2.09
CA LEU A 166 -2.80 27.57 1.03
C LEU A 166 -3.09 26.53 -0.04
N ASP A 167 -4.28 25.95 0.05
CA ASP A 167 -4.84 25.04 -0.94
C ASP A 167 -5.12 25.81 -2.27
N THR A 168 -4.06 26.17 -2.99
CA THR A 168 -4.16 26.80 -4.31
C THR A 168 -4.72 25.81 -5.35
N TYR A 169 -5.39 26.31 -6.38
CA TYR A 169 -5.90 25.45 -7.45
C TYR A 169 -4.79 24.67 -8.14
N GLU A 170 -3.60 25.27 -8.32
CA GLU A 170 -2.43 24.65 -8.94
C GLU A 170 -1.90 23.45 -8.14
N SER A 171 -1.78 23.60 -6.82
CA SER A 171 -1.34 22.50 -5.95
C SER A 171 -2.34 21.35 -5.95
N LYS A 172 -3.66 21.63 -5.99
CA LYS A 172 -4.71 20.61 -6.16
C LYS A 172 -4.60 19.89 -7.51
N ILE A 173 -4.40 20.62 -8.61
CA ILE A 173 -4.24 20.04 -9.94
C ILE A 173 -3.02 19.11 -10.00
N LEU A 174 -1.88 19.56 -9.47
CA LEU A 174 -0.67 18.73 -9.36
C LEU A 174 -0.94 17.46 -8.52
N GLN A 175 -1.57 17.59 -7.36
CA GLN A 175 -1.95 16.45 -6.52
C GLN A 175 -2.85 15.45 -7.27
N TYR A 176 -3.76 15.90 -8.13
CA TYR A 176 -4.57 15.02 -8.97
C TYR A 176 -3.74 14.29 -10.03
N PHE A 177 -2.85 14.97 -10.74
CA PHE A 177 -1.99 14.36 -11.76
C PHE A 177 -1.09 13.29 -11.18
N PHE A 178 -0.50 13.59 -10.03
CA PHE A 178 0.35 12.65 -9.34
C PHE A 178 -0.48 11.40 -8.95
N ALA A 179 -1.80 11.50 -8.67
CA ALA A 179 -2.59 10.36 -8.18
C ALA A 179 -2.92 9.33 -9.29
N ILE A 180 -2.67 9.69 -10.55
CA ILE A 180 -3.00 8.88 -11.74
C ILE A 180 -2.35 7.49 -11.72
N PRO A 181 -1.05 7.29 -11.43
CA PRO A 181 -0.43 5.96 -11.44
C PRO A 181 -1.06 5.00 -10.43
N LYS A 182 -1.41 5.50 -9.24
CA LYS A 182 -2.12 4.69 -8.23
C LYS A 182 -3.51 4.29 -8.73
N ARG A 183 -4.22 5.19 -9.40
CA ARG A 183 -5.54 4.92 -10.00
C ARG A 183 -5.47 3.97 -11.18
N ILE A 184 -4.43 4.06 -12.02
CA ILE A 184 -4.20 3.12 -13.12
C ILE A 184 -4.00 1.70 -12.55
N LEU A 185 -3.21 1.55 -11.48
CA LEU A 185 -3.01 0.24 -10.86
C LEU A 185 -4.31 -0.32 -10.26
N ASN A 186 -5.11 0.53 -9.58
CA ASN A 186 -6.44 0.15 -9.12
C ASN A 186 -7.33 -0.32 -10.29
N GLY A 187 -7.36 0.44 -11.38
CA GLY A 187 -8.17 0.12 -12.56
C GLY A 187 -7.74 -1.19 -13.21
N ALA A 188 -6.43 -1.41 -13.36
CA ALA A 188 -5.89 -2.64 -13.93
C ALA A 188 -6.27 -3.87 -13.08
N LEU A 189 -6.07 -3.80 -11.75
CA LEU A 189 -6.47 -4.90 -10.85
C LEU A 189 -7.99 -5.09 -10.81
N PHE A 190 -8.79 -4.03 -10.97
CA PHE A 190 -10.24 -4.14 -11.05
C PHE A 190 -10.70 -4.84 -12.32
N VAL A 191 -10.12 -4.50 -13.48
CA VAL A 191 -10.43 -5.17 -14.76
C VAL A 191 -10.07 -6.65 -14.68
N VAL A 192 -8.89 -6.95 -14.16
CA VAL A 192 -8.43 -8.32 -13.89
C VAL A 192 -9.41 -9.08 -12.99
N PHE A 193 -9.83 -8.46 -11.88
CA PHE A 193 -10.80 -9.04 -10.96
C PHE A 193 -12.12 -9.35 -11.67
N PHE A 194 -12.62 -8.39 -12.45
CA PHE A 194 -13.88 -8.53 -13.16
C PHE A 194 -13.84 -9.66 -14.19
N ILE A 195 -12.77 -9.72 -15.00
CA ILE A 195 -12.57 -10.77 -16.01
C ILE A 195 -12.41 -12.13 -15.34
N GLY A 196 -11.51 -12.22 -14.36
CA GLY A 196 -11.19 -13.48 -13.69
C GLY A 196 -12.35 -14.07 -12.90
N VAL A 197 -13.23 -13.23 -12.33
CA VAL A 197 -14.34 -13.71 -11.48
C VAL A 197 -15.65 -13.91 -12.25
N PHE A 198 -15.98 -13.04 -13.20
CA PHE A 198 -17.32 -13.02 -13.80
C PHE A 198 -17.39 -13.45 -15.26
N LEU A 199 -16.31 -13.35 -16.06
CA LEU A 199 -16.40 -13.53 -17.51
C LEU A 199 -16.06 -14.94 -18.00
N ASN A 200 -14.90 -15.49 -17.64
CA ASN A 200 -14.52 -16.83 -18.10
C ASN A 200 -13.53 -17.52 -17.14
N LYS A 201 -13.75 -18.82 -16.88
CA LYS A 201 -13.00 -19.64 -15.92
C LYS A 201 -11.57 -19.92 -16.39
N ASP A 202 -11.43 -20.31 -17.66
CA ASP A 202 -10.15 -20.69 -18.25
C ASP A 202 -9.19 -19.49 -18.36
N LEU A 203 -9.75 -18.29 -18.54
CA LEU A 203 -8.97 -17.05 -18.52
C LEU A 203 -8.40 -16.76 -17.13
N GLY A 204 -9.08 -17.17 -16.05
CA GLY A 204 -8.59 -16.96 -14.69
C GLY A 204 -7.27 -17.67 -14.41
N GLU A 205 -7.11 -18.90 -14.89
CA GLU A 205 -5.89 -19.70 -14.73
C GLU A 205 -4.70 -19.07 -15.47
N ILE A 206 -4.92 -18.62 -16.71
CA ILE A 206 -3.89 -17.95 -17.53
C ILE A 206 -3.48 -16.61 -16.88
N LEU A 207 -4.47 -15.81 -16.49
CA LEU A 207 -4.25 -14.45 -15.99
C LEU A 207 -3.44 -14.43 -14.70
N ILE A 208 -3.56 -15.42 -13.81
CA ILE A 208 -2.83 -15.43 -12.53
C ILE A 208 -1.33 -15.34 -12.73
N TYR A 209 -0.79 -16.13 -13.63
CA TYR A 209 0.65 -16.18 -13.85
C TYR A 209 1.15 -14.89 -14.50
N ASP A 210 0.38 -14.34 -15.45
CA ASP A 210 0.71 -13.06 -16.09
C ASP A 210 0.69 -11.90 -15.08
N ILE A 211 -0.34 -11.86 -14.23
CA ILE A 211 -0.47 -10.82 -13.19
C ILE A 211 0.59 -11.00 -12.12
N PHE A 212 0.89 -12.23 -11.72
CA PHE A 212 1.97 -12.51 -10.79
C PHE A 212 3.31 -12.00 -11.33
N LEU A 213 3.60 -12.25 -12.60
CA LEU A 213 4.81 -11.75 -13.26
C LEU A 213 4.84 -10.23 -13.32
N ILE A 214 3.73 -9.57 -13.63
CA ILE A 214 3.60 -8.11 -13.58
C ILE A 214 3.87 -7.59 -12.16
N LEU A 215 3.35 -8.25 -11.12
CA LEU A 215 3.59 -7.89 -9.73
C LEU A 215 5.07 -8.03 -9.35
N VAL A 216 5.74 -9.10 -9.78
CA VAL A 216 7.18 -9.30 -9.58
C VAL A 216 7.98 -8.19 -10.26
N ILE A 217 7.63 -7.83 -11.50
CA ILE A 217 8.28 -6.73 -12.23
C ILE A 217 8.08 -5.39 -11.50
N LEU A 218 6.85 -5.08 -11.10
CA LEU A 218 6.52 -3.87 -10.33
C LEU A 218 7.30 -3.81 -9.02
N PHE A 219 7.42 -4.93 -8.32
CA PHE A 219 8.23 -5.04 -7.12
C PHE A 219 9.71 -4.77 -7.42
N GLY A 220 10.28 -5.39 -8.45
CA GLY A 220 11.65 -5.16 -8.90
C GLY A 220 11.92 -3.69 -9.21
N PHE A 221 11.03 -3.03 -9.96
CA PHE A 221 11.11 -1.59 -10.22
C PHE A 221 11.03 -0.76 -8.94
N SER A 222 10.10 -1.07 -8.05
CA SER A 222 9.94 -0.36 -6.77
C SER A 222 11.21 -0.45 -5.90
N LEU A 223 11.84 -1.62 -5.85
CA LEU A 223 13.11 -1.84 -5.13
C LEU A 223 14.28 -1.10 -5.78
N TYR A 224 14.35 -1.12 -7.12
CA TYR A 224 15.40 -0.42 -7.87
C TYR A 224 15.40 1.08 -7.55
N PHE A 225 14.23 1.73 -7.62
CA PHE A 225 14.10 3.15 -7.30
C PHE A 225 14.41 3.45 -5.82
N SER A 226 14.09 2.53 -4.92
CA SER A 226 14.44 2.65 -3.50
C SER A 226 15.95 2.57 -3.25
N ARG A 227 16.65 1.62 -3.89
CA ARG A 227 18.09 1.38 -3.69
C ARG A 227 19.01 2.34 -4.45
N LYS A 228 18.67 2.73 -5.68
CA LYS A 228 19.51 3.64 -6.51
C LYS A 228 19.77 4.98 -5.83
N LYS A 229 18.78 5.52 -5.11
CA LYS A 229 18.93 6.74 -4.32
C LYS A 229 19.93 6.60 -3.16
N THR A 230 20.15 5.39 -2.60
CA THR A 230 21.04 5.18 -1.43
C THR A 230 22.50 5.22 -1.86
N LYS A 231 22.82 4.59 -3.00
CA LYS A 231 24.20 4.55 -3.53
C LYS A 231 24.71 5.94 -3.94
N LYS A 232 23.87 6.77 -4.57
CA LYS A 232 24.26 8.15 -4.92
C LYS A 232 24.59 9.01 -3.69
N GLN A 233 23.86 8.85 -2.58
CA GLN A 233 24.13 9.58 -1.33
C GLN A 233 25.40 9.10 -0.64
N LYS A 234 25.62 7.78 -0.54
CA LYS A 234 26.82 7.20 0.09
C LYS A 234 28.11 7.62 -0.64
N ASN A 235 28.06 7.74 -1.96
CA ASN A 235 29.19 8.20 -2.77
C ASN A 235 29.47 9.71 -2.68
N MET A 236 28.51 10.54 -2.24
CA MET A 236 28.77 11.97 -1.96
C MET A 236 29.42 12.15 -0.59
N VAL A 237 29.00 11.39 0.43
CA VAL A 237 29.58 11.46 1.78
C VAL A 237 31.04 11.00 1.80
N ASN A 238 31.41 10.01 0.98
CA ASN A 238 32.80 9.55 0.87
C ASN A 238 33.71 10.45 -0.01
N ARG A 239 33.19 11.56 -0.54
CA ARG A 239 33.95 12.53 -1.36
C ARG A 239 34.17 13.87 -0.65
N ILE A 240 33.75 13.98 0.60
CA ILE A 240 34.02 15.09 1.52
C ILE A 240 35.03 14.56 2.54
#